data_AF-A0A0R0LFW8-F1
#
_entry.id   AF-A0A0R0LFW8-F1
#
_cell.length_a   1.000
_cell.length_b   1.000
_cell.length_c   1.000
_cell.angle_alpha   90.00
_cell.angle_beta   90.00
_cell.angle_gamma   90.00
#
_symmetry.space_group_name_H-M   'P 1'
#
loop_
_entity.id
_entity.type
_entity.pdbx_description
1 polymer ?
#
loop_
_entity_poly.entity_id
_entity_poly.type
_entity_poly.pdbx_seq_one_letter_code
_entity_poly.pdbx_strand_id
1 'polypeptide(L)'
;MDSKGTTKKDHQDSIKEIIFCRTTIGYLIQIRKFLAETCNPVPNLSASIYSTELCNRLRAFLIYCPPMGPSSPVAELVIATSDFQRYLVRWGIGSIKGGVDAKELFHLYILVWIQDKRLSLLESCKLDKVKWSGVRTQHSTTPFVDDMYERLKETLTDYEVIICRWP
;
A
#
# COMPACT_ATOMS: atom_id res chain seq x y z
N MET A 1 20.76 23.08 13.01
CA MET A 1 20.10 23.00 14.32
C MET A 1 18.90 22.07 14.17
N ASP A 2 19.08 20.87 14.73
CA ASP A 2 18.11 19.89 15.23
C ASP A 2 16.84 19.55 14.42
N SER A 3 16.93 18.48 13.61
CA SER A 3 15.76 17.73 13.15
C SER A 3 16.09 16.25 12.88
N LYS A 4 16.54 15.52 13.91
CA LYS A 4 16.82 14.07 13.84
C LYS A 4 16.13 13.22 14.93
N GLY A 5 15.15 13.77 15.65
CA GLY A 5 14.53 13.13 16.82
C GLY A 5 13.16 12.46 16.62
N THR A 6 12.46 12.68 15.49
CA THR A 6 11.02 12.36 15.36
C THR A 6 10.71 11.02 14.70
N THR A 7 11.66 10.40 14.00
CA THR A 7 11.32 9.33 13.04
C THR A 7 10.88 7.99 13.65
N LYS A 8 11.34 7.60 14.84
CA LYS A 8 10.98 6.29 15.42
C LYS A 8 9.61 6.26 16.09
N LYS A 9 9.23 7.33 16.79
CA LYS A 9 7.95 7.41 17.49
C LYS A 9 6.80 7.53 16.48
N ASP A 10 6.97 8.43 15.51
CA ASP A 10 5.99 8.63 14.44
C ASP A 10 5.77 7.33 13.66
N HIS A 11 6.85 6.60 13.33
CA HIS A 11 6.72 5.32 12.62
C HIS A 11 5.95 4.24 13.42
N GLN A 12 6.20 4.13 14.73
CA GLN A 12 5.46 3.18 15.58
C GLN A 12 3.98 3.53 15.70
N ASP A 13 3.65 4.81 15.86
CA ASP A 13 2.26 5.25 15.95
C ASP A 13 1.53 5.07 14.60
N SER A 14 2.24 5.25 13.49
CA SER A 14 1.76 4.96 12.14
C SER A 14 1.41 3.49 11.93
N ILE A 15 2.28 2.58 12.39
CA ILE A 15 2.03 1.14 12.30
C ILE A 15 0.79 0.76 13.09
N LYS A 16 0.63 1.30 14.31
CA LYS A 16 -0.55 1.04 15.13
C LYS A 16 -1.83 1.50 14.44
N GLU A 17 -1.82 2.67 13.83
CA GLU A 17 -2.97 3.18 13.07
C GLU A 17 -3.26 2.35 11.82
N ILE A 18 -2.24 1.90 11.07
CA ILE A 18 -2.46 0.98 9.93
C ILE A 18 -3.11 -0.32 10.40
N ILE A 19 -2.62 -0.90 11.51
CA ILE A 19 -3.19 -2.10 12.11
C ILE A 19 -4.64 -1.83 12.56
N PHE A 20 -4.91 -0.66 13.15
CA PHE A 20 -6.25 -0.27 13.56
C PHE A 20 -7.21 -0.13 12.37
N CYS A 21 -6.80 0.56 11.30
CA CYS A 21 -7.58 0.67 10.06
C CYS A 21 -7.84 -0.70 9.43
N ARG A 22 -6.81 -1.55 9.31
CA ARG A 22 -6.95 -2.92 8.78
C ARG A 22 -7.94 -3.73 9.61
N THR A 23 -7.79 -3.72 10.93
CA THR A 23 -8.66 -4.43 11.86
C THR A 23 -10.10 -3.95 11.73
N THR A 24 -10.31 -2.63 11.66
CA THR A 24 -11.63 -2.02 11.48
C THR A 24 -12.27 -2.44 10.16
N ILE A 25 -11.53 -2.38 9.04
CA ILE A 25 -12.02 -2.80 7.72
C ILE A 25 -12.37 -4.31 7.74
N GLY A 26 -11.51 -5.13 8.35
CA GLY A 26 -11.74 -6.57 8.50
C GLY A 26 -13.00 -6.90 9.28
N TYR A 27 -13.20 -6.26 10.44
CA TYR A 27 -14.42 -6.39 11.24
C TYR A 27 -15.66 -5.93 10.46
N LEU A 28 -15.59 -4.80 9.75
CA LEU A 28 -16.70 -4.30 8.95
C LEU A 28 -17.10 -5.29 7.85
N ILE A 29 -16.12 -5.86 7.14
CA ILE A 29 -16.36 -6.89 6.12
C ILE A 29 -16.99 -8.13 6.75
N GLN A 30 -16.50 -8.59 7.90
CA GLN A 30 -17.01 -9.79 8.58
C GLN A 30 -18.42 -9.59 9.11
N ILE A 31 -18.70 -8.48 9.80
CA ILE A 31 -20.02 -8.13 10.32
C ILE A 31 -21.02 -7.99 9.15
N ARG A 32 -20.64 -7.34 8.05
CA ARG A 32 -21.51 -7.20 6.88
C ARG A 32 -21.79 -8.52 6.17
N LYS A 33 -20.82 -9.44 6.08
CA LYS A 33 -21.03 -10.80 5.57
C LYS A 33 -22.03 -11.57 6.44
N PHE A 34 -21.90 -11.47 7.76
CA PHE A 34 -22.85 -12.07 8.69
C PHE A 34 -24.26 -11.47 8.53
N LEU A 35 -24.36 -10.14 8.45
CA LEU A 35 -25.64 -9.46 8.26
C LEU A 35 -26.28 -9.74 6.89
N ALA A 36 -25.47 -9.98 5.86
CA ALA A 36 -25.91 -10.37 4.53
C ALA A 36 -26.60 -11.74 4.49
N GLU A 37 -26.15 -12.68 5.33
CA GLU A 37 -26.79 -13.99 5.52
C GLU A 37 -28.12 -13.85 6.27
N THR A 38 -28.30 -12.79 7.06
CA THR A 38 -29.53 -12.48 7.81
C THR A 38 -30.39 -11.43 7.10
N CYS A 39 -31.13 -11.86 6.07
CA CYS A 39 -32.30 -11.23 5.45
C CYS A 39 -32.71 -9.80 5.92
N ASN A 40 -32.30 -8.75 5.20
CA ASN A 40 -33.12 -7.57 4.84
C ASN A 40 -32.34 -6.50 4.01
N PRO A 41 -32.95 -5.84 3.00
CA PRO A 41 -32.33 -4.87 2.08
C PRO A 41 -32.20 -3.43 2.62
N VAL A 42 -32.28 -3.24 3.94
CA VAL A 42 -31.95 -1.96 4.62
C VAL A 42 -30.44 -1.56 4.67
N PRO A 43 -29.42 -2.24 4.07
CA PRO A 43 -28.02 -1.87 4.28
C PRO A 43 -27.50 -0.66 3.50
N ASN A 44 -28.26 -0.06 2.58
CA ASN A 44 -27.67 0.85 1.59
C ASN A 44 -27.26 2.21 2.17
N LEU A 45 -28.13 2.86 2.96
CA LEU A 45 -27.81 4.15 3.56
C LEU A 45 -26.69 4.02 4.60
N SER A 46 -26.76 3.00 5.45
CA SER A 46 -25.72 2.77 6.46
C SER A 46 -24.37 2.47 5.79
N ALA A 47 -24.33 1.65 4.74
CA ALA A 47 -23.07 1.39 4.03
C ALA A 47 -22.50 2.65 3.41
N SER A 48 -23.37 3.50 2.86
CA SER A 48 -22.96 4.76 2.26
C SER A 48 -22.30 5.68 3.27
N ILE A 49 -22.94 5.87 4.43
CA ILE A 49 -22.39 6.70 5.52
C ILE A 49 -21.06 6.12 6.02
N TYR A 50 -21.00 4.81 6.28
CA TYR A 50 -19.78 4.16 6.74
C TYR A 50 -18.65 4.23 5.70
N SER A 51 -18.96 4.05 4.41
CA SER A 51 -17.97 4.13 3.33
C SER A 51 -17.36 5.52 3.23
N THR A 52 -18.20 6.57 3.28
CA THR A 52 -17.73 7.97 3.24
C THR A 52 -16.90 8.32 4.47
N GLU A 53 -17.37 7.96 5.67
CA GLU A 53 -16.63 8.21 6.91
C GLU A 53 -15.28 7.48 6.95
N LEU A 54 -15.27 6.21 6.54
CA LEU A 54 -14.03 5.42 6.43
C LEU A 54 -13.07 6.05 5.41
N CYS A 55 -13.57 6.45 4.24
CA CYS A 55 -12.77 7.13 3.21
C CYS A 55 -12.13 8.42 3.75
N ASN A 56 -12.90 9.24 4.47
CA ASN A 56 -12.40 10.46 5.10
C ASN A 56 -11.32 10.19 6.15
N ARG A 57 -11.51 9.18 7.00
CA ARG A 57 -10.52 8.77 8.00
C ARG A 57 -9.24 8.26 7.35
N LEU A 58 -9.34 7.41 6.34
CA LEU A 58 -8.19 6.91 5.59
C LEU A 58 -7.44 8.04 4.90
N ARG A 59 -8.16 8.97 4.26
CA ARG A 59 -7.55 10.14 3.61
C ARG A 59 -6.82 11.03 4.62
N ALA A 60 -7.45 11.33 5.76
CA ALA A 60 -6.82 12.09 6.84
C ALA A 60 -5.58 11.38 7.40
N PHE A 61 -5.66 10.06 7.60
CA PHE A 61 -4.54 9.24 8.04
C PHE A 61 -3.37 9.29 7.06
N LEU A 62 -3.61 9.07 5.76
CA LEU A 62 -2.58 9.07 4.73
C LEU A 62 -1.92 10.44 4.53
N ILE A 63 -2.66 11.53 4.76
CA ILE A 63 -2.11 12.90 4.75
C ILE A 63 -1.24 13.14 5.98
N TYR A 64 -1.73 12.75 7.17
CA TYR A 64 -1.00 12.96 8.42
C TYR A 64 0.26 12.09 8.51
N CYS A 65 0.16 10.86 8.02
CA CYS A 65 1.26 9.92 7.92
C CYS A 65 1.34 9.29 6.52
N PRO A 66 2.09 9.93 5.60
CA PRO A 66 2.33 9.35 4.29
C PRO A 66 3.18 8.07 4.44
N PRO A 67 2.74 6.91 3.91
CA PRO A 67 3.55 5.71 3.98
C PRO A 67 4.81 5.88 3.12
N MET A 68 5.96 5.42 3.63
CA MET A 68 7.24 5.52 2.92
C MET A 68 7.43 4.45 1.83
N GLY A 69 6.57 3.43 1.79
CA GLY A 69 6.66 2.33 0.84
C GLY A 69 5.62 1.25 1.09
N PRO A 70 5.56 0.22 0.23
CA PRO A 70 4.60 -0.89 0.30
C PRO A 70 5.00 -1.93 1.35
N SER A 71 5.26 -1.49 2.60
CA SER A 71 5.50 -2.44 3.69
C SER A 71 4.31 -3.40 3.85
N SER A 72 4.53 -4.61 4.37
CA SER A 72 3.47 -5.60 4.61
C SER A 72 2.16 -5.01 5.17
N PRO A 73 2.13 -4.20 6.25
CA PRO A 73 0.89 -3.63 6.77
C PRO A 73 0.24 -2.62 5.82
N VAL A 74 1.04 -1.84 5.07
CA VAL A 74 0.53 -0.89 4.05
C VAL A 74 -0.07 -1.65 2.87
N ALA A 75 0.60 -2.71 2.39
CA ALA A 75 0.10 -3.55 1.32
C ALA A 75 -1.23 -4.22 1.70
N GLU A 76 -1.33 -4.76 2.93
CA GLU A 76 -2.59 -5.30 3.46
C GLU A 76 -3.70 -4.25 3.56
N LEU A 77 -3.38 -3.01 3.96
CA LEU A 77 -4.35 -1.92 4.00
C LEU A 77 -4.88 -1.59 2.59
N VAL A 78 -4.00 -1.53 1.58
CA VAL A 78 -4.36 -1.33 0.17
C VAL A 78 -5.30 -2.44 -0.30
N ILE A 79 -4.97 -3.72 -0.03
CA ILE A 79 -5.82 -4.86 -0.39
C ILE A 79 -7.17 -4.77 0.33
N ALA A 80 -7.18 -4.54 1.64
CA ALA A 80 -8.41 -4.50 2.42
C ALA A 80 -9.35 -3.40 1.92
N THR A 81 -8.79 -2.25 1.52
CA THR A 81 -9.55 -1.14 0.92
C THR A 81 -10.10 -1.51 -0.47
N SER A 82 -9.29 -2.15 -1.32
CA SER A 82 -9.72 -2.65 -2.64
C SER A 82 -10.82 -3.72 -2.54
N ASP A 83 -10.64 -4.68 -1.62
CA ASP A 83 -11.63 -5.73 -1.35
C ASP A 83 -12.94 -5.14 -0.79
N PHE A 84 -12.86 -4.11 0.07
CA PHE A 84 -14.02 -3.39 0.57
C PHE A 84 -14.75 -2.64 -0.56
N GLN A 85 -14.03 -1.94 -1.44
CA GLN A 85 -14.62 -1.29 -2.62
C GLN A 85 -15.32 -2.31 -3.52
N ARG A 86 -14.67 -3.43 -3.85
CA ARG A 86 -15.27 -4.51 -4.65
C ARG A 86 -16.48 -5.12 -3.95
N TYR A 87 -16.45 -5.22 -2.63
CA TYR A 87 -17.60 -5.66 -1.84
C TYR A 87 -18.77 -4.70 -2.04
N LEU A 88 -18.59 -3.39 -1.88
CA LEU A 88 -19.67 -2.41 -2.11
C LEU A 88 -20.29 -2.54 -3.51
N VAL A 89 -19.45 -2.64 -4.55
CA VAL A 89 -19.90 -2.83 -5.94
C VAL A 89 -20.71 -4.11 -6.09
N ARG A 90 -20.24 -5.23 -5.53
CA ARG A 90 -20.94 -6.53 -5.59
C ARG A 90 -22.32 -6.48 -4.95
N TRP A 91 -22.50 -5.64 -3.94
CA TRP A 91 -23.77 -5.46 -3.22
C TRP A 91 -24.70 -4.42 -3.86
N GLY A 92 -24.37 -3.90 -5.04
CA GLY A 92 -25.18 -2.88 -5.71
C GLY A 92 -25.14 -1.52 -5.01
N ILE A 93 -24.23 -1.33 -4.05
CA ILE A 93 -23.92 -0.03 -3.47
C ILE A 93 -22.97 0.62 -4.48
N GLY A 94 -23.56 1.32 -5.46
CA GLY A 94 -22.82 2.00 -6.52
C GLY A 94 -21.78 2.99 -5.98
N SER A 95 -20.97 3.55 -6.87
CA SER A 95 -19.96 4.55 -6.48
C SER A 95 -20.65 5.72 -5.74
N ILE A 96 -20.48 5.73 -4.41
CA ILE A 96 -20.99 6.79 -3.54
C ILE A 96 -20.05 7.97 -3.71
N LYS A 97 -20.60 9.16 -3.94
CA LYS A 97 -19.81 10.39 -3.98
C LYS A 97 -19.04 10.54 -2.66
N GLY A 98 -17.72 10.52 -2.72
CA GLY A 98 -16.84 10.58 -1.54
C GLY A 98 -16.69 9.26 -0.77
N GLY A 99 -17.24 8.15 -1.27
CA GLY A 99 -17.02 6.82 -0.73
C GLY A 99 -15.60 6.31 -0.97
N VAL A 100 -15.35 5.08 -0.53
CA VAL A 100 -14.03 4.44 -0.70
C VAL A 100 -13.73 4.19 -2.18
N ASP A 101 -12.67 4.84 -2.67
CA ASP A 101 -11.98 4.53 -3.92
C ASP A 101 -10.50 4.26 -3.61
N ALA A 102 -10.11 2.99 -3.68
CA ALA A 102 -8.75 2.55 -3.38
C ALA A 102 -7.73 3.15 -4.37
N LYS A 103 -8.12 3.35 -5.64
CA LYS A 103 -7.25 3.98 -6.64
C LYS A 103 -7.05 5.45 -6.29
N GLU A 104 -8.11 6.19 -5.97
CA GLU A 104 -8.01 7.59 -5.55
C GLU A 104 -7.14 7.76 -4.29
N LEU A 105 -7.31 6.87 -3.30
CA LEU A 105 -6.58 6.95 -2.03
C LEU A 105 -5.08 6.63 -2.17
N PHE A 106 -4.71 5.60 -2.95
CA PHE A 106 -3.35 5.05 -2.91
C PHE A 106 -2.52 5.29 -4.18
N HIS A 107 -3.12 5.66 -5.32
CA HIS A 107 -2.41 5.72 -6.60
C HIS A 107 -1.21 6.68 -6.59
N LEU A 108 -1.37 7.88 -6.01
CA LEU A 108 -0.28 8.86 -5.92
C LEU A 108 0.88 8.33 -5.06
N TYR A 109 0.58 7.68 -3.93
CA TYR A 109 1.60 7.10 -3.07
C TYR A 109 2.37 5.99 -3.79
N ILE A 110 1.67 5.09 -4.48
CA ILE A 110 2.30 4.01 -5.25
C ILE A 110 3.22 4.56 -6.35
N LEU A 111 2.78 5.60 -7.08
CA LEU A 111 3.62 6.25 -8.08
C LEU A 111 4.89 6.84 -7.47
N VAL A 112 4.78 7.53 -6.33
CA VAL A 112 5.94 8.08 -5.60
C VAL A 112 6.89 6.97 -5.17
N TRP A 113 6.39 5.88 -4.57
CA TRP A 113 7.24 4.76 -4.14
C TRP A 113 7.97 4.09 -5.32
N ILE A 114 7.30 3.93 -6.46
CA ILE A 114 7.91 3.40 -7.68
C ILE A 114 9.03 4.34 -8.16
N GLN A 115 8.78 5.64 -8.19
CA GLN A 115 9.81 6.61 -8.62
C GLN A 115 11.00 6.65 -7.67
N ASP A 116 10.76 6.70 -6.35
CA ASP A 116 11.82 6.70 -5.33
C ASP A 116 12.67 5.43 -5.42
N LYS A 117 12.04 4.27 -5.62
CA LYS A 117 12.75 3.00 -5.78
C LYS A 117 13.55 2.96 -7.07
N ARG A 118 13.02 3.48 -8.18
CA ARG A 118 13.77 3.62 -9.45
C ARG A 118 14.99 4.50 -9.29
N LEU A 119 14.86 5.64 -8.61
CA LEU A 119 15.98 6.53 -8.33
C LEU A 119 17.03 5.87 -7.43
N SER A 120 16.60 5.18 -6.37
CA SER A 120 17.49 4.43 -5.47
C SER A 120 18.30 3.35 -6.20
N LEU A 121 17.64 2.57 -7.07
CA LEU A 121 18.32 1.59 -7.92
C LEU A 121 19.31 2.26 -8.89
N LEU A 122 18.92 3.37 -9.53
CA LEU A 122 19.82 4.12 -10.43
C LEU A 122 21.05 4.66 -9.71
N GLU A 123 20.91 5.17 -8.48
CA GLU A 123 22.05 5.61 -7.67
C GLU A 123 22.99 4.43 -7.35
N SER A 124 22.46 3.24 -7.09
CA SER A 124 23.28 2.06 -6.87
C SER A 124 24.09 1.65 -8.11
N CYS A 125 23.55 1.86 -9.32
CA CYS A 125 24.29 1.67 -10.57
C CYS A 125 25.46 2.65 -10.74
N LYS A 126 25.39 3.86 -10.15
CA LYS A 126 26.48 4.86 -10.24
C LYS A 126 27.66 4.49 -9.35
N LEU A 127 27.40 3.97 -8.15
CA LEU A 127 28.43 3.52 -7.21
C LEU A 127 29.26 2.36 -7.78
N ASP A 128 28.67 1.57 -8.67
CA ASP A 128 29.31 0.41 -9.26
C ASP A 128 30.42 0.75 -10.27
N LYS A 129 30.25 1.85 -11.03
CA LYS A 129 31.26 2.35 -11.97
C LYS A 129 32.64 2.55 -11.32
N VAL A 130 32.67 2.74 -9.99
CA VAL A 130 33.89 2.94 -9.20
C VAL A 130 34.50 1.60 -8.73
N LYS A 131 33.69 0.57 -8.47
CA LYS A 131 34.15 -0.65 -7.78
C LYS A 131 34.56 -1.79 -8.70
N TRP A 132 33.97 -1.93 -9.89
CA TRP A 132 34.14 -3.13 -10.72
C TRP A 132 34.73 -2.90 -12.11
N SER A 133 35.34 -1.73 -12.33
CA SER A 133 35.98 -1.37 -13.61
C SER A 133 37.13 -2.31 -14.04
N GLY A 134 37.57 -3.23 -13.17
CA GLY A 134 38.61 -4.23 -13.46
C GLY A 134 38.18 -5.70 -13.37
N VAL A 135 36.91 -6.02 -13.08
CA VAL A 135 36.48 -7.42 -12.87
C VAL A 135 35.98 -8.03 -14.17
N ARG A 136 36.77 -8.98 -14.71
CA ARG A 136 36.45 -9.74 -15.92
C ARG A 136 35.97 -11.13 -15.51
N THR A 137 34.67 -11.41 -15.63
CA THR A 137 34.09 -12.74 -15.44
C THR A 137 34.05 -13.47 -16.78
N GLN A 138 34.69 -14.64 -16.90
CA GLN A 138 34.80 -15.36 -18.19
C GLN A 138 33.51 -16.08 -18.60
N HIS A 139 32.67 -16.49 -17.64
CA HIS A 139 31.43 -17.24 -17.88
C HIS A 139 30.31 -16.90 -16.87
N SER A 140 30.41 -15.78 -16.16
CA SER A 140 29.43 -15.35 -15.14
C SER A 140 29.00 -13.91 -15.41
N THR A 141 27.79 -13.55 -15.02
CA THR A 141 27.40 -12.15 -14.80
C THR A 141 28.37 -11.50 -13.83
N THR A 142 28.61 -10.19 -13.98
CA THR A 142 29.41 -9.46 -13.00
C THR A 142 28.68 -9.52 -11.65
N PRO A 143 29.38 -9.58 -10.50
CA PRO A 143 28.72 -9.60 -9.18
C PRO A 143 27.72 -8.46 -8.98
N PHE A 144 27.95 -7.33 -9.66
CA PHE A 144 27.02 -6.22 -9.75
C PHE A 144 25.68 -6.59 -10.40
N VAL A 145 25.69 -7.29 -11.53
CA VAL A 145 24.47 -7.68 -12.23
C VAL A 145 23.65 -8.63 -11.36
N ASP A 146 24.28 -9.55 -10.64
CA ASP A 146 23.60 -10.46 -9.72
C ASP A 146 22.97 -9.68 -8.56
N ASP A 147 23.71 -8.75 -7.94
CA ASP A 147 23.20 -7.88 -6.87
C ASP A 147 22.05 -6.98 -7.36
N MET A 148 22.14 -6.41 -8.57
CA MET A 148 21.05 -5.63 -9.15
C MET A 148 19.83 -6.48 -9.45
N TYR A 149 20.02 -7.70 -9.96
CA TYR A 149 18.94 -8.63 -10.24
C TYR A 149 18.19 -9.02 -8.95
N GLU A 150 18.92 -9.36 -7.89
CA GLU A 150 18.30 -9.68 -6.60
C GLU A 150 17.55 -8.47 -6.02
N ARG A 151 18.10 -7.26 -6.08
CA ARG A 151 17.39 -6.04 -5.63
C ARG A 151 16.13 -5.76 -6.43
N LEU A 152 16.16 -5.99 -7.74
CA LEU A 152 14.98 -5.86 -8.60
C LEU A 152 13.92 -6.90 -8.24
N LYS A 153 14.34 -8.15 -8.00
CA LYS A 153 13.46 -9.24 -7.59
C LYS A 153 12.81 -8.96 -6.24
N GLU A 154 13.58 -8.55 -5.23
CA GLU A 154 13.06 -8.12 -3.92
C GLU A 154 12.05 -6.99 -4.07
N THR A 155 12.37 -5.99 -4.90
CA THR A 155 11.44 -4.89 -5.20
C THR A 155 10.14 -5.43 -5.78
N LEU A 156 10.20 -6.30 -6.80
CA LEU A 156 9.00 -6.88 -7.40
C LEU A 156 8.19 -7.68 -6.39
N THR A 157 8.83 -8.41 -5.48
CA THR A 157 8.16 -9.11 -4.38
C THR A 157 7.41 -8.16 -3.44
N ASP A 158 8.00 -7.02 -3.08
CA ASP A 158 7.32 -6.00 -2.25
C ASP A 158 6.04 -5.45 -2.91
N TYR A 159 6.03 -5.36 -4.24
CA TYR A 159 4.87 -4.88 -5.01
C TYR A 159 3.94 -6.01 -5.48
N GLU A 160 4.33 -7.27 -5.43
CA GLU A 160 3.59 -8.41 -5.98
C GLU A 160 2.15 -8.42 -5.46
N VAL A 161 2.00 -8.21 -4.15
CA VAL A 161 0.70 -8.19 -3.48
C VAL A 161 -0.20 -7.05 -3.98
N ILE A 162 0.37 -5.87 -4.20
CA ILE A 162 -0.36 -4.71 -4.74
C ILE A 162 -0.72 -4.99 -6.20
N ILE A 163 0.22 -5.47 -7.01
CA ILE A 163 0.03 -5.77 -8.44
C ILE A 163 -1.09 -6.81 -8.62
N CYS A 164 -1.09 -7.89 -7.84
CA CYS A 164 -2.08 -8.97 -7.96
C CYS A 164 -3.51 -8.57 -7.55
N ARG A 165 -3.68 -7.48 -6.79
CA ARG A 165 -4.96 -7.07 -6.20
C ARG A 165 -5.37 -5.64 -6.53
N TRP A 166 -4.62 -4.98 -7.40
CA TRP A 166 -4.94 -3.63 -7.85
C TRP A 166 -6.28 -3.64 -8.60
N PRO A 167 -7.22 -2.74 -8.26
CA PRO A 167 -8.51 -2.63 -8.95
C PRO A 167 -8.36 -2.10 -10.38
#